data_AF-A0A1R1XLG7-F1
#
_entry.id   AF-A0A1R1XLG7-F1
#
_cell.length_a   1.000
_cell.length_b   1.000
_cell.length_c   1.000
_cell.angle_alpha   90.00
_cell.angle_beta   90.00
_cell.angle_gamma   90.00
#
_symmetry.space_group_name_H-M   'P 1'
#
loop_
_entity.id
_entity.type
_entity.pdbx_description
1 polymer ?
#
loop_
_entity_poly.entity_id
_entity_poly.type
_entity_poly.pdbx_seq_one_letter_code
_entity_poly.pdbx_strand_id
1 'polypeptide(L)'
;GPGLFYVDSEGQRLRGDLFSVGSGSTFAYGILDTAYKYDLETADAIELGRRAIYHATHRDAYSGGYVRLYHIKEDGWEFIGLEDVGELHYKYVNESN
;
A
#
# COMPACT_ATOMS: atom_id res chain seq x y z
N GLY A 1 -3.77 -4.24 -21.23
CA GLY A 1 -3.89 -4.86 -19.90
C GLY A 1 -3.09 -4.07 -18.88
N PRO A 2 -3.30 -4.29 -17.57
CA PRO A 2 -2.61 -3.57 -16.50
C PRO A 2 -1.08 -3.68 -16.62
N GLY A 3 -0.36 -2.62 -16.24
CA GLY A 3 1.09 -2.58 -16.24
C GLY A 3 1.63 -1.61 -15.20
N LEU A 4 2.58 -2.08 -14.40
CA LEU A 4 3.23 -1.30 -13.35
C LEU A 4 4.73 -1.25 -13.61
N PHE A 5 5.30 -0.06 -13.48
CA PHE A 5 6.71 0.20 -13.73
C PHE A 5 7.33 0.97 -12.57
N TYR A 6 8.44 0.45 -12.04
CA TYR A 6 9.35 1.21 -11.20
C TYR A 6 10.33 1.97 -12.10
N VAL A 7 10.53 3.26 -11.78
CA VAL A 7 11.48 4.14 -12.45
C VAL A 7 12.19 4.96 -11.38
N ASP A 8 13.51 5.11 -11.48
CA ASP A 8 14.30 5.89 -10.53
C ASP A 8 15.30 6.86 -11.18
N SER A 9 15.99 7.62 -10.33
CA SER A 9 16.97 8.63 -10.73
C SER A 9 18.25 8.05 -11.32
N GLU A 10 18.51 6.76 -11.12
CA GLU A 10 19.67 6.07 -11.68
C GLU A 10 19.38 5.52 -13.09
N GLY A 11 18.18 5.81 -13.62
CA GLY A 11 17.75 5.41 -14.94
C GLY A 11 17.24 3.97 -15.00
N GLN A 12 16.95 3.34 -13.85
CA GLN A 12 16.31 2.04 -13.86
C GLN A 12 14.87 2.14 -14.38
N ARG A 13 14.44 1.14 -15.13
CA ARG A 13 13.05 0.97 -15.55
C ARG A 13 12.69 -0.50 -15.52
N LEU A 14 11.93 -0.88 -14.50
CA LEU A 14 11.57 -2.28 -14.24
C LEU A 14 10.06 -2.45 -14.35
N ARG A 15 9.62 -3.45 -15.13
CA ARG A 15 8.23 -3.91 -15.12
C ARG A 15 8.09 -4.98 -14.04
N GLY A 16 7.03 -4.91 -13.25
CA GLY A 16 6.75 -5.90 -12.22
C GLY A 16 5.31 -5.81 -11.74
N ASP A 17 4.92 -6.72 -10.86
CA ASP A 17 3.55 -6.83 -10.37
C ASP A 17 3.37 -6.16 -8.99
N LEU A 18 4.46 -5.92 -8.26
CA LEU A 18 4.44 -5.34 -6.92
C LEU A 18 5.70 -4.50 -6.67
N PHE A 19 5.53 -3.26 -6.23
CA PHE A 19 6.62 -2.37 -5.82
C PHE A 19 6.29 -1.63 -4.53
N SER A 20 7.31 -1.36 -3.72
CA SER A 20 7.26 -0.43 -2.58
C SER A 20 8.55 0.38 -2.54
N VAL A 21 8.43 1.69 -2.33
CA VAL A 21 9.53 2.66 -2.43
C VAL A 21 9.52 3.64 -1.26
N GLY A 22 10.67 4.24 -0.96
CA GLY A 22 10.84 5.15 0.18
C GLY A 22 11.39 4.46 1.43
N SER A 23 11.57 5.23 2.51
CA SER A 23 12.18 4.77 3.77
C SER A 23 11.36 3.68 4.47
N GLY A 24 10.03 3.73 4.37
CA GLY A 24 9.13 2.72 4.93
C GLY A 24 8.95 1.45 4.08
N SER A 25 9.65 1.34 2.95
CA SER A 25 9.38 0.32 1.92
C SER A 25 9.52 -1.11 2.43
N THR A 26 10.54 -1.39 3.23
CA THR A 26 10.82 -2.72 3.79
C THR A 26 9.71 -3.19 4.73
N PHE A 27 9.13 -2.28 5.51
CA PHE A 27 7.99 -2.58 6.39
C PHE A 27 6.72 -2.88 5.59
N ALA A 28 6.46 -2.09 4.53
CA ALA A 28 5.33 -2.34 3.65
C ALA A 28 5.47 -3.69 2.93
N TYR A 29 6.65 -4.03 2.42
CA TYR A 29 6.92 -5.35 1.82
C TYR A 29 6.65 -6.50 2.79
N GLY A 30 7.01 -6.37 4.08
CA GLY A 30 6.70 -7.40 5.07
C GLY A 30 5.21 -7.74 5.18
N ILE A 31 4.32 -6.76 4.95
CA ILE A 31 2.87 -6.98 4.94
C ILE A 31 2.40 -7.48 3.57
N LEU A 32 2.88 -6.87 2.48
CA LEU A 32 2.47 -7.25 1.13
C LEU A 32 2.88 -8.70 0.82
N ASP A 33 4.12 -9.08 1.09
CA ASP A 33 4.66 -10.40 0.74
C ASP A 33 4.03 -11.54 1.54
N THR A 34 3.42 -11.24 2.70
CA THR A 34 2.78 -12.27 3.54
C THR A 34 1.34 -12.58 3.13
N ALA A 35 0.63 -11.62 2.55
CA ALA A 35 -0.81 -11.74 2.29
C ALA A 35 -1.21 -11.54 0.82
N TYR A 36 -0.28 -11.11 -0.04
CA TYR A 36 -0.56 -10.93 -1.47
C TYR A 36 -0.91 -12.25 -2.16
N LYS A 37 -1.98 -12.19 -2.96
CA LYS A 37 -2.34 -13.19 -3.96
C LYS A 37 -2.72 -12.47 -5.23
N TYR A 38 -2.45 -13.08 -6.38
CA TYR A 38 -2.78 -12.48 -7.67
C TYR A 38 -4.29 -12.28 -7.85
N ASP A 39 -5.08 -13.18 -7.28
CA ASP A 39 -6.54 -13.30 -7.41
C ASP A 39 -7.29 -12.77 -6.18
N LEU A 40 -6.82 -11.69 -5.57
CA LEU A 40 -7.54 -11.03 -4.48
C LEU A 40 -8.84 -10.38 -4.97
N GLU A 41 -9.88 -10.47 -4.14
CA GLU A 41 -11.06 -9.63 -4.28
C GLU A 41 -10.68 -8.15 -4.10
N THR A 42 -11.38 -7.25 -4.81
CA THR A 42 -11.04 -5.82 -4.82
C THR A 42 -10.99 -5.22 -3.40
N ALA A 43 -11.94 -5.60 -2.53
CA ALA A 43 -11.99 -5.11 -1.15
C ALA A 43 -10.77 -5.56 -0.33
N ASP A 44 -10.34 -6.81 -0.52
CA ASP A 44 -9.20 -7.39 0.19
C ASP A 44 -7.88 -6.77 -0.29
N ALA A 45 -7.73 -6.50 -1.60
CA ALA A 45 -6.57 -5.82 -2.15
C ALA A 45 -6.44 -4.38 -1.61
N ILE A 46 -7.57 -3.66 -1.50
CA ILE A 46 -7.60 -2.31 -0.91
C ILE A 46 -7.20 -2.37 0.57
N GLU A 47 -7.74 -3.32 1.34
CA GLU A 47 -7.39 -3.50 2.75
C GLU A 47 -5.92 -3.88 2.94
N LEU A 48 -5.39 -4.76 2.09
CA LEU A 48 -3.97 -5.13 2.12
C LEU A 48 -3.07 -3.91 1.88
N GLY A 49 -3.36 -3.11 0.85
CA GLY A 49 -2.61 -1.88 0.57
C GLY A 49 -2.68 -0.89 1.73
N ARG A 50 -3.87 -0.72 2.33
CA ARG A 50 -4.08 0.12 3.52
C ARG A 50 -3.23 -0.33 4.70
N ARG A 51 -3.27 -1.63 5.03
CA ARG A 51 -2.48 -2.20 6.14
C ARG A 51 -0.98 -2.10 5.91
N ALA A 52 -0.51 -2.31 4.68
CA ALA A 52 0.91 -2.21 4.36
C ALA A 52 1.46 -0.80 4.65
N ILE A 53 0.74 0.25 4.23
CA ILE A 53 1.15 1.63 4.51
C ILE A 53 0.97 1.98 5.99
N TYR A 54 -0.13 1.58 6.63
CA TYR A 54 -0.32 1.77 8.07
C TYR A 54 0.86 1.20 8.88
N HIS A 55 1.24 -0.06 8.64
CA HIS A 55 2.35 -0.67 9.37
C HIS A 55 3.70 -0.03 9.06
N ALA A 56 3.92 0.41 7.82
CA ALA A 56 5.12 1.18 7.47
C ALA A 56 5.19 2.50 8.25
N THR A 57 4.09 3.25 8.30
CA THR A 57 4.00 4.52 9.04
C THR A 57 4.16 4.35 10.55
N HIS A 58 3.78 3.18 11.09
CA HIS A 58 3.96 2.90 12.51
C HIS A 58 5.42 2.62 12.90
N ARG A 59 6.26 2.18 11.95
CA ARG A 59 7.65 1.76 12.22
C ARG A 59 8.70 2.72 11.67
N ASP A 60 8.43 3.38 10.55
CA ASP A 60 9.35 4.33 9.93
C ASP A 60 9.06 5.76 10.40
N ALA A 61 10.03 6.40 11.05
CA ALA A 61 9.89 7.73 11.62
C ALA A 61 9.66 8.84 10.57
N TYR A 62 10.00 8.58 9.30
CA TYR A 62 9.82 9.53 8.20
C TYR A 62 8.53 9.30 7.39
N SER A 63 7.72 8.31 7.77
CA SER A 63 6.45 7.98 7.12
C SER A 63 5.27 8.25 8.06
N GLY A 64 4.20 8.90 7.59
CA GLY A 64 3.06 9.21 8.45
C GLY A 64 1.98 10.09 7.79
N GLY A 65 1.08 10.63 8.62
CA GLY A 65 -0.01 11.49 8.18
C GLY A 65 -1.23 10.69 7.72
N TYR A 66 -1.41 10.56 6.41
CA TYR A 66 -2.61 9.95 5.82
C TYR A 66 -2.27 8.86 4.82
N VAL A 67 -3.06 7.79 4.79
CA VAL A 67 -3.05 6.79 3.74
C VAL A 67 -3.97 7.24 2.62
N ARG A 68 -3.44 7.38 1.40
CA ARG A 68 -4.21 7.75 0.20
C ARG A 68 -4.33 6.55 -0.73
N LEU A 69 -5.55 6.09 -0.97
CA LEU A 69 -5.82 4.86 -1.71
C LEU A 69 -6.42 5.16 -3.09
N TYR A 70 -5.93 4.46 -4.10
CA TYR A 70 -6.43 4.49 -5.47
C TYR A 70 -6.58 3.07 -6.02
N HIS A 71 -7.60 2.85 -6.84
CA HIS A 71 -7.80 1.61 -7.59
C HIS A 71 -7.77 1.90 -9.09
N ILE A 72 -6.82 1.31 -9.81
CA ILE A 72 -6.66 1.47 -11.26
C ILE A 72 -7.44 0.36 -11.96
N LYS A 73 -8.37 0.75 -12.84
CA LYS A 73 -9.23 -0.12 -13.67
C LYS A 73 -8.96 0.15 -15.15
N GLU A 74 -9.67 -0.56 -16.03
CA GLU A 74 -9.54 -0.39 -17.48
C GLU A 74 -10.01 1.00 -17.96
N ASP A 75 -11.05 1.55 -17.33
CA ASP A 75 -11.69 2.83 -17.68
C ASP A 75 -11.08 4.04 -16.97
N GLY A 76 -10.10 3.82 -16.08
CA GLY A 76 -9.42 4.89 -15.36
C GLY A 76 -9.04 4.51 -13.93
N TRP A 77 -8.81 5.51 -13.09
CA TRP A 77 -8.56 5.31 -11.67
C TRP A 77 -9.72 5.82 -10.84
N GLU A 78 -9.94 5.16 -9.71
CA GLU A 78 -10.92 5.55 -8.69
C GLU A 78 -10.17 5.96 -7.43
N PHE A 79 -10.54 7.12 -6.86
CA PHE A 79 -10.07 7.54 -5.54
C PHE A 79 -10.90 6.84 -4.47
N ILE A 80 -10.26 6.01 -3.67
CA ILE A 80 -10.93 5.19 -2.66
C ILE A 80 -11.08 5.97 -1.34
N GLY A 81 -10.05 6.72 -0.95
CA GLY A 81 -10.09 7.46 0.30
C GLY A 81 -8.75 8.07 0.73
N LEU A 82 -8.86 9.02 1.66
CA LEU A 82 -7.77 9.61 2.41
C LEU A 82 -8.06 9.38 3.89
N GLU A 83 -7.27 8.53 4.52
CA GLU A 83 -7.55 8.01 5.87
C GLU A 83 -6.41 8.40 6.81
N ASP A 84 -6.74 8.97 7.97
CA ASP A 84 -5.75 9.37 8.97
C ASP A 84 -5.12 8.12 9.61
N VAL A 85 -3.78 8.08 9.68
CA VAL A 85 -3.05 6.93 10.23
C VAL A 85 -3.34 6.72 11.72
N GLY A 86 -3.60 7.79 12.48
CA GLY A 86 -3.97 7.73 13.89
C GLY A 86 -5.35 7.10 14.08
N GLU A 87 -6.33 7.45 13.25
CA GLU A 87 -7.65 6.78 13.27
C GLU A 87 -7.53 5.30 12.90
N LEU A 88 -6.72 4.98 11.88
CA LEU A 88 -6.44 3.60 11.49
C LEU A 88 -5.76 2.81 12.62
N HIS A 89 -4.87 3.44 13.39
CA HIS A 89 -4.23 2.80 14.54
C HIS A 89 -5.28 2.30 15.54
N TYR A 90 -6.19 3.18 15.96
CA TYR A 90 -7.24 2.81 16.92
C TYR A 90 -8.21 1.77 16.34
N LYS A 91 -8.53 1.85 15.04
CA LYS A 91 -9.32 0.82 14.35
C LYS A 91 -8.68 -0.56 14.49
N TYR A 92 -7.41 -0.71 14.08
CA TYR A 92 -6.76 -2.03 14.04
C TYR A 92 -6.38 -2.58 15.40
N VAL A 93 -6.05 -1.72 16.37
CA VAL A 93 -5.83 -2.16 17.76
C VAL A 93 -7.12 -2.73 18.35
N ASN A 94 -8.28 -2.13 18.07
CA ASN A 94 -9.56 -2.61 18.56
C ASN A 94 -10.04 -3.90 17.89
N GLU A 95 -9.69 -4.14 16.62
CA GLU A 95 -9.98 -5.41 15.91
C GLU A 95 -9.19 -6.60 16.46
N SER A 96 -8.05 -6.35 17.12
CA SER A 96 -7.16 -7.39 17.65
C SER A 96 -7.50 -7.80 19.09
N ASN A 97 -8.48 -7.14 19.71
CA ASN A 97 -9.01 -7.40 21.05
C ASN A 97 -10.37 -8.10 20.97
#